data_AF-A0A2H0IU53-F1
#
_entry.id   AF-A0A2H0IU53-F1
#
_cell.length_a   1.000
_cell.length_b   1.000
_cell.length_c   1.000
_cell.angle_alpha   90.00
_cell.angle_beta   90.00
_cell.angle_gamma   90.00
#
_symmetry.space_group_name_H-M   'P 1'
#
loop_
_entity.id
_entity.type
_entity.pdbx_description
1 polymer ?
#
loop_
_entity_poly.entity_id
_entity_poly.type
_entity_poly.pdbx_seq_one_letter_code
_entity_poly.pdbx_strand_id
1 'polypeptide(L)'
;MDQEQLIDLGLYASYILLGVAAVAAIGMNFVNAFNNPKSLVKSGIGIVALVVIFFIGYSMAPTEIDMVSQRAFEANKVDPSAASTLTTYRLIGGAMTTTLVLLIVAIVGLIYSSVARVVR
;
A
#
# COMPACT_ATOMS: atom_id res chain seq x y z
N MET A 1 -33.44 14.56 -9.47
CA MET A 1 -32.04 14.08 -9.47
C MET A 1 -32.13 12.58 -9.53
N ASP A 2 -31.72 12.02 -10.65
CA ASP A 2 -31.77 10.57 -10.87
C ASP A 2 -30.69 9.88 -10.01
N GLN A 3 -30.90 8.62 -9.62
CA GLN A 3 -29.95 7.90 -8.75
C GLN A 3 -28.53 7.87 -9.34
N GLU A 4 -28.42 7.79 -10.67
CA GLU A 4 -27.16 7.82 -11.40
C GLU A 4 -26.39 9.13 -11.18
N GLN A 5 -27.09 10.28 -11.19
CA GLN A 5 -26.47 11.59 -10.96
C GLN A 5 -25.97 11.77 -9.51
N LEU A 6 -26.66 11.18 -8.53
CA LEU A 6 -26.23 11.20 -7.14
C LEU A 6 -24.99 10.33 -6.91
N ILE A 7 -24.91 9.17 -7.59
CA ILE A 7 -23.75 8.29 -7.55
C ILE A 7 -22.54 8.99 -8.20
N ASP A 8 -22.72 9.60 -9.37
CA ASP A 8 -21.63 10.30 -10.07
C ASP A 8 -21.11 11.51 -9.28
N LEU A 9 -22.01 12.30 -8.70
CA LEU A 9 -21.64 13.45 -7.87
C LEU A 9 -20.91 13.00 -6.60
N GLY A 10 -21.41 11.95 -5.94
CA GLY A 10 -20.77 11.36 -4.76
C GLY A 10 -19.38 10.81 -5.08
N LEU A 11 -19.24 10.15 -6.22
CA LEU A 11 -17.96 9.60 -6.67
C LEU A 11 -16.96 10.72 -6.99
N TYR A 12 -17.37 11.74 -7.74
CA TYR A 12 -16.52 12.89 -8.05
C TYR A 12 -16.09 13.65 -6.79
N ALA A 13 -17.03 13.89 -5.86
CA ALA A 13 -16.72 14.50 -4.57
C ALA A 13 -15.75 13.65 -3.74
N SER A 14 -15.90 12.32 -3.76
CA SER A 14 -14.99 11.41 -3.05
C SER A 14 -13.57 11.45 -3.60
N TYR A 15 -13.40 11.54 -4.93
CA TYR A 15 -12.07 11.69 -5.54
C TYR A 15 -11.41 13.03 -5.18
N ILE A 16 -12.19 14.12 -5.12
CA ILE A 16 -11.68 15.42 -4.66
C ILE A 16 -11.24 15.34 -3.20
N LEU A 17 -12.08 14.77 -2.34
CA LEU A 17 -11.79 14.60 -0.92
C LEU A 17 -10.56 13.71 -0.69
N LEU A 18 -10.42 12.63 -1.47
CA LEU A 18 -9.23 11.77 -1.46
C LEU A 18 -7.96 12.56 -1.78
N GLY A 19 -8.02 13.41 -2.82
CA GLY A 19 -6.92 14.29 -3.19
C GLY A 19 -6.54 15.27 -2.08
N VAL A 20 -7.53 15.94 -1.49
CA VAL A 20 -7.31 16.88 -0.37
C VAL A 20 -6.74 16.15 0.85
N ALA A 21 -7.28 14.98 1.19
CA ALA A 21 -6.79 14.16 2.30
C ALA A 21 -5.34 13.71 2.08
N ALA A 22 -4.99 13.29 0.86
CA ALA A 22 -3.62 12.93 0.51
C ALA A 22 -2.66 14.12 0.68
N VAL A 23 -3.03 15.30 0.17
CA VAL A 23 -2.22 16.52 0.32
C VAL A 23 -2.10 16.95 1.78
N ALA A 24 -3.19 16.90 2.55
CA ALA A 24 -3.17 17.25 3.98
C ALA A 24 -2.33 16.28 4.81
N ALA A 25 -2.45 14.97 4.56
CA ALA A 25 -1.67 13.94 5.23
C ALA A 25 -0.17 14.12 4.95
N ILE A 26 0.19 14.35 3.69
CA ILE A 26 1.59 14.57 3.30
C ILE A 26 2.10 15.92 3.85
N GLY A 27 1.31 16.99 3.70
CA GLY A 27 1.67 18.35 4.13
C GLY A 27 1.89 18.47 5.64
N MET A 28 1.05 17.82 6.45
CA MET A 28 1.21 17.81 7.91
C MET A 28 2.51 17.12 8.34
N ASN A 29 2.90 16.04 7.64
CA ASN A 29 4.18 15.37 7.88
C ASN A 29 5.37 16.31 7.57
N PHE A 30 5.28 17.13 6.52
CA PHE A 30 6.33 18.10 6.18
C PHE A 30 6.46 19.24 7.19
N VAL A 31 5.36 19.81 7.68
CA VAL A 31 5.38 20.85 8.73
C VAL A 31 6.05 20.32 10.00
N ASN A 32 5.73 19.09 10.40
CA ASN A 32 6.37 18.44 11.55
C ASN A 32 7.84 18.10 11.30
N ALA A 33 8.20 17.79 10.06
CA ALA A 33 9.58 17.48 9.67
C ALA A 33 10.51 18.70 9.72
N PHE A 34 10.05 19.88 9.33
CA PHE A 34 10.85 21.11 9.40
C PHE A 34 11.13 21.55 10.84
N ASN A 35 10.17 21.36 11.74
CA ASN A 35 10.35 21.68 13.16
C ASN A 35 11.23 20.66 13.90
N ASN A 36 11.32 19.42 13.41
CA ASN A 36 12.10 18.35 14.02
C ASN A 36 12.78 17.47 12.96
N PRO A 37 13.90 17.91 12.36
CA PRO A 37 14.55 17.19 11.25
C PRO A 37 15.05 15.79 11.65
N LYS A 38 15.36 15.57 12.94
CA LYS A 38 15.70 14.22 13.45
C LYS A 38 14.53 13.24 13.38
N SER A 39 13.30 13.72 13.47
CA SER A 39 12.10 12.89 13.31
C SER A 39 11.95 12.42 11.86
N LEU A 40 12.27 13.31 10.90
CA LEU A 40 12.23 13.00 9.47
C LEU A 40 13.23 11.89 9.09
N VAL A 41 14.43 11.89 9.69
CA VAL A 41 15.39 10.81 9.45
C VAL A 41 14.87 9.46 9.97
N LYS A 42 14.23 9.44 11.14
CA LYS A 42 13.65 8.22 11.70
C LYS A 42 12.47 7.69 10.87
N SER A 43 11.59 8.58 10.39
CA SER A 43 10.50 8.17 9.51
C SER A 43 11.02 7.72 8.13
N GLY A 44 12.04 8.40 7.61
CA GLY A 44 12.71 8.03 6.35
C GLY A 44 13.31 6.63 6.40
N ILE A 45 13.93 6.23 7.52
CA ILE A 45 14.43 4.86 7.71
C ILE A 45 13.30 3.83 7.60
N GLY A 46 12.12 4.13 8.16
CA GLY A 46 10.93 3.27 8.03
C GLY A 46 10.46 3.12 6.58
N ILE A 47 10.45 4.22 5.82
CA ILE A 47 10.10 4.20 4.39
C ILE A 47 11.11 3.36 3.59
N VAL A 48 12.41 3.55 3.83
CA VAL A 48 13.46 2.78 3.16
C VAL A 48 13.31 1.29 3.47
N ALA A 49 13.09 0.93 4.73
CA ALA A 49 12.85 -0.46 5.12
C ALA A 49 11.63 -1.06 4.41
N LEU A 50 10.54 -0.29 4.29
CA LEU A 50 9.35 -0.72 3.56
C LEU A 50 9.64 -0.95 2.07
N VAL A 51 10.36 -0.03 1.42
CA VAL A 51 10.77 -0.18 0.02
C VAL A 51 11.62 -1.43 -0.18
N VAL A 52 12.53 -1.71 0.75
CA VAL A 52 13.37 -2.93 0.69
C VAL A 52 12.51 -4.18 0.80
N ILE A 53 11.60 -4.26 1.77
CA ILE A 53 10.69 -5.41 1.94
C ILE A 53 9.81 -5.60 0.70
N PHE A 54 9.27 -4.50 0.17
CA PHE A 54 8.49 -4.52 -1.06
C PHE A 54 9.29 -5.01 -2.26
N PHE A 55 10.52 -4.54 -2.41
CA PHE A 55 11.39 -4.97 -3.49
C PHE A 55 11.70 -6.46 -3.40
N ILE A 56 11.93 -6.98 -2.18
CA ILE A 56 12.07 -8.42 -1.95
C ILE A 56 10.81 -9.16 -2.39
N GLY A 57 9.62 -8.74 -1.92
CA GLY A 57 8.35 -9.35 -2.30
C GLY A 57 8.08 -9.31 -3.81
N TYR A 58 8.39 -8.19 -4.47
CA TYR A 58 8.26 -8.03 -5.92
C TYR A 58 9.25 -8.90 -6.71
N SER A 59 10.48 -9.03 -6.21
CA SER A 59 11.52 -9.87 -6.84
C SER A 59 11.22 -11.37 -6.72
N MET A 60 10.55 -11.79 -5.63
CA MET A 60 10.13 -13.16 -5.41
C MET A 60 8.79 -13.51 -6.10
N ALA A 61 8.09 -12.52 -6.64
CA ALA A 61 6.82 -12.75 -7.32
C ALA A 61 7.02 -13.67 -8.55
N PRO A 62 6.11 -14.64 -8.79
CA PRO A 62 6.22 -15.57 -9.91
C PRO A 62 6.36 -14.87 -11.26
N THR A 63 7.14 -15.47 -12.16
CA THR A 63 7.35 -14.99 -13.53
C THR A 63 6.20 -15.32 -14.49
N GLU A 64 5.25 -16.13 -14.05
CA GLU A 64 4.10 -16.58 -14.82
C GLU A 64 2.82 -16.35 -14.04
N ILE A 65 1.73 -16.06 -14.76
CA ILE A 65 0.42 -15.84 -14.17
C ILE A 65 -0.27 -17.19 -14.03
N ASP A 66 -0.58 -17.60 -12.80
CA ASP A 66 -1.29 -18.84 -12.52
C ASP A 66 -2.73 -18.85 -13.11
N MET A 67 -3.26 -20.05 -13.38
CA MET A 67 -4.56 -20.27 -14.02
C MET A 67 -5.72 -19.56 -13.30
N VAL A 68 -5.68 -19.49 -11.97
CA VAL A 68 -6.70 -18.79 -11.17
C VAL A 68 -6.65 -17.28 -11.42
N SER A 69 -5.43 -16.74 -11.55
CA SER A 69 -5.20 -15.31 -11.77
C SER A 69 -5.53 -14.90 -13.21
N GLN A 70 -5.25 -15.76 -14.19
CA GLN A 70 -5.65 -15.55 -15.58
C GLN A 70 -7.16 -15.37 -15.72
N ARG A 71 -7.95 -16.24 -15.08
CA ARG A 71 -9.42 -16.14 -15.09
C ARG A 71 -9.93 -14.83 -14.48
N ALA A 72 -9.24 -14.30 -13.46
CA ALA A 72 -9.57 -13.02 -12.85
C ALA A 72 -9.28 -11.84 -13.80
N PHE A 73 -8.19 -11.90 -14.57
CA PHE A 73 -7.88 -10.88 -15.58
C PHE A 73 -8.87 -10.92 -16.76
N GLU A 74 -9.19 -12.11 -17.28
CA GLU A 74 -10.17 -12.29 -18.35
C GLU A 74 -11.57 -11.79 -17.95
N ALA A 75 -12.01 -12.06 -16.71
CA ALA A 75 -13.26 -11.55 -16.17
C ALA A 75 -13.33 -10.01 -16.12
N ASN A 76 -12.18 -9.34 -16.00
CA ASN A 76 -12.06 -7.88 -16.01
C ASN A 76 -11.69 -7.32 -17.39
N LYS A 77 -11.76 -8.12 -18.47
CA LYS A 77 -11.41 -7.74 -19.85
C LYS A 77 -9.94 -7.27 -19.99
N VAL A 78 -9.05 -7.79 -19.15
CA VAL A 78 -7.60 -7.56 -19.22
C VAL A 78 -6.96 -8.74 -19.94
N ASP A 79 -6.15 -8.47 -20.96
CA ASP A 79 -5.43 -9.52 -21.70
C ASP A 79 -4.34 -10.16 -20.81
N PRO A 80 -4.44 -11.46 -20.47
CA PRO A 80 -3.47 -12.14 -19.63
C PRO A 80 -2.11 -12.36 -20.33
N SER A 81 -2.04 -12.24 -21.66
CA SER A 81 -0.80 -12.41 -22.44
C SER A 81 -0.01 -11.12 -22.59
N ALA A 82 -0.58 -9.98 -22.22
CA ALA A 82 0.09 -8.69 -22.32
C ALA A 82 1.22 -8.56 -21.28
N ALA A 83 2.37 -8.03 -21.69
CA ALA A 83 3.53 -7.80 -20.82
C ALA A 83 3.23 -6.83 -19.65
N SER A 84 2.29 -5.91 -19.84
CA SER A 84 1.78 -5.02 -18.79
C SER A 84 1.05 -5.80 -17.69
N THR A 85 0.29 -6.83 -18.04
CA THR A 85 -0.47 -7.66 -17.09
C THR A 85 0.46 -8.45 -16.18
N LEU A 86 1.58 -8.97 -16.70
CA LEU A 86 2.61 -9.62 -15.88
C LEU A 86 3.25 -8.64 -14.88
N THR A 87 3.51 -7.41 -15.29
CA THR A 87 4.04 -6.37 -14.40
C THR A 87 3.06 -6.04 -13.29
N THR A 88 1.78 -5.86 -13.63
CA THR A 88 0.71 -5.63 -12.65
C THR A 88 0.53 -6.82 -11.70
N TYR A 89 0.61 -8.05 -12.20
CA TYR A 89 0.53 -9.25 -11.38
C TYR A 89 1.65 -9.32 -10.34
N ARG A 90 2.89 -9.04 -10.75
CA ARG A 90 4.04 -8.98 -9.83
C ARG A 90 3.94 -7.83 -8.83
N LEU A 91 3.39 -6.69 -9.26
CA LEU A 91 3.15 -5.55 -8.38
C LEU A 91 2.14 -5.90 -7.27
N ILE A 92 1.02 -6.53 -7.63
CA ILE A 92 -0.01 -6.98 -6.70
C ILE A 92 0.56 -8.04 -5.74
N GLY A 93 1.25 -9.06 -6.27
CA GLY A 93 1.87 -10.11 -5.46
C GLY A 93 2.92 -9.57 -4.48
N GLY A 94 3.76 -8.64 -4.93
CA GLY A 94 4.74 -7.95 -4.09
C GLY A 94 4.08 -7.12 -2.98
N ALA A 95 3.01 -6.37 -3.31
CA ALA A 95 2.26 -5.57 -2.35
C ALA A 95 1.55 -6.44 -1.29
N MET A 96 0.93 -7.55 -1.71
CA MET A 96 0.31 -8.50 -0.78
C MET A 96 1.34 -9.11 0.16
N THR A 97 2.46 -9.60 -0.37
CA THR A 97 3.54 -10.20 0.43
C THR A 97 4.08 -9.20 1.45
N THR A 98 4.31 -7.96 1.04
CA THR A 98 4.74 -6.87 1.92
C THR A 98 3.76 -6.65 3.06
N THR A 99 2.46 -6.60 2.75
CA THR A 99 1.42 -6.40 3.76
C THR A 99 1.39 -7.55 4.77
N LEU A 100 1.52 -8.79 4.31
CA LEU A 100 1.57 -9.97 5.19
C LEU A 100 2.81 -9.98 6.08
N VAL A 101 3.98 -9.61 5.55
CA VAL A 101 5.21 -9.48 6.33
C VAL A 101 5.07 -8.38 7.39
N LEU A 102 4.55 -7.21 7.01
CA LEU A 102 4.32 -6.10 7.94
C LEU A 102 3.30 -6.46 9.02
N LEU A 103 2.28 -7.27 8.69
CA LEU A 103 1.34 -7.77 9.68
C LEU A 103 2.03 -8.61 10.76
N ILE A 104 2.92 -9.53 10.37
CA ILE A 104 3.70 -10.34 11.32
C ILE A 104 4.59 -9.44 12.17
N VAL A 105 5.33 -8.51 11.55
CA VAL A 105 6.19 -7.55 12.25
C VAL A 105 5.37 -6.70 13.24
N ALA A 106 4.17 -6.28 12.86
CA ALA A 106 3.28 -5.52 13.72
C ALA A 106 2.81 -6.33 14.92
N ILE A 107 2.42 -7.60 14.73
CA ILE A 107 2.03 -8.50 15.82
C ILE A 107 3.20 -8.69 16.80
N VAL A 108 4.41 -8.99 16.29
CA VAL A 108 5.61 -9.14 17.13
C VAL A 108 5.92 -7.85 17.88
N GLY A 109 5.84 -6.70 17.21
CA GLY A 109 6.03 -5.39 17.82
C GLY A 109 5.01 -5.08 18.92
N LEU A 110 3.75 -5.49 18.73
CA LEU A 110 2.68 -5.35 19.72
C LEU A 110 2.96 -6.22 20.96
N ILE A 111 3.36 -7.48 20.77
CA ILE A 111 3.73 -8.38 21.86
C ILE A 111 4.90 -7.79 22.65
N TYR A 112 5.97 -7.37 21.95
CA TYR A 112 7.13 -6.74 22.59
C TYR A 112 6.73 -5.48 23.38
N SER A 113 5.91 -4.61 22.79
CA SER A 113 5.41 -3.39 23.44
C SER A 113 4.61 -3.71 24.71
N SER A 114 3.78 -4.75 24.66
CA SER A 114 2.99 -5.22 25.80
C SER A 114 3.88 -5.73 26.93
N VAL A 115 4.87 -6.59 26.62
CA VAL A 115 5.80 -7.12 27.62
C VAL A 115 6.68 -6.02 28.21
N ALA A 116 7.25 -5.15 27.36
CA ALA A 116 8.12 -4.07 27.79
C ALA A 116 7.39 -3.08 28.72
N ARG A 117 6.08 -2.88 28.54
CA ARG A 117 5.23 -2.05 29.42
C ARG A 117 4.87 -2.72 30.74
N VAL A 118 4.85 -4.06 30.79
CA VAL A 118 4.58 -4.79 32.05
C VAL A 118 5.85 -4.90 32.88
N VAL A 119 7.00 -5.04 32.23
CA VAL A 119 8.31 -5.17 32.89
C VAL A 119 8.86 -3.81 33.37
N ARG A 120 8.42 -2.69 32.77
CA ARG A 120 8.91 -1.34 33.06
C ARG A 120 7.75 -0.42 33.42
#